data_AF-A0A7S2D847-F1
#
_entry.id   AF-A0A7S2D847-F1
#
_cell.length_a   1.000
_cell.length_b   1.000
_cell.length_c   1.000
_cell.angle_alpha   90.00
_cell.angle_beta   90.00
_cell.angle_gamma   90.00
#
_symmetry.space_group_name_H-M   'P 1'
#
loop_
_entity.id
_entity.type
_entity.pdbx_description
1 polymer ?
#
loop_
_entity_poly.entity_id
_entity_poly.type
_entity_poly.pdbx_seq_one_letter_code
_entity_poly.pdbx_strand_id
1 'polypeptide(L)'
;KDGVMRINVTPDMRPHIRSAVILTLGFCYHSRLNRDHRWGYRKELCYTWKKMTNVEWLKFDDDKALNDLMVQTQYEFVSQMELGEGIALNEALRENLFMLLVSIMNQIPILLIGKPGCSKSLAMGVLQNNLNRE
;
A
#
# COMPACT_ATOMS: atom_id res chain seq x y z
N LYS A 1 -8.02 27.57 -21.17
CA LYS A 1 -7.98 26.73 -19.94
C LYS A 1 -6.53 26.34 -19.74
N ASP A 2 -5.88 26.93 -18.75
CA ASP A 2 -4.48 26.78 -18.34
C ASP A 2 -4.07 25.33 -17.96
N GLY A 3 -4.96 24.34 -18.11
CA GLY A 3 -4.68 22.93 -17.81
C GLY A 3 -4.50 22.62 -16.33
N VAL A 4 -4.54 23.64 -15.46
CA VAL A 4 -4.34 23.50 -14.03
C VAL A 4 -5.65 23.08 -13.35
N MET A 5 -5.72 21.82 -12.95
CA MET A 5 -6.75 21.36 -12.02
C MET A 5 -6.48 21.96 -10.64
N ARG A 6 -7.35 22.88 -10.19
CA ARG A 6 -7.30 23.45 -8.84
C ARG A 6 -8.27 22.68 -7.96
N ILE A 7 -7.73 21.89 -7.02
CA ILE A 7 -8.51 21.17 -6.03
C ILE A 7 -8.53 22.01 -4.75
N ASN A 8 -9.71 22.34 -4.24
CA ASN A 8 -9.84 22.97 -2.93
C ASN A 8 -9.72 21.89 -1.85
N VAL A 9 -8.62 21.89 -1.09
CA VAL A 9 -8.34 20.88 -0.07
C VAL A 9 -8.74 21.41 1.31
N THR A 10 -9.86 20.91 1.84
CA THR A 10 -10.30 21.24 3.20
C THR A 10 -9.41 20.55 4.25
N PRO A 11 -9.35 21.06 5.50
CA PRO A 11 -8.58 20.43 6.57
C PRO A 11 -8.91 18.95 6.78
N ASP A 12 -10.19 18.58 6.72
CA ASP A 12 -10.66 17.20 6.92
C ASP A 12 -10.18 16.24 5.81
N MET A 13 -9.97 16.75 4.58
CA MET A 13 -9.46 15.96 3.46
C MET A 13 -7.96 15.66 3.57
N ARG A 14 -7.18 16.51 4.26
CA ARG A 14 -5.71 16.43 4.33
C ARG A 14 -5.18 15.07 4.78
N PRO A 15 -5.66 14.45 5.89
CA PRO A 15 -5.17 13.14 6.29
C PRO A 15 -5.47 12.07 5.24
N HIS A 16 -6.64 12.10 4.61
CA HIS A 16 -7.03 11.14 3.58
C HIS A 16 -6.15 11.27 2.33
N ILE A 17 -5.93 12.50 1.85
CA ILE A 17 -5.04 12.74 0.70
C ILE A 17 -3.61 12.33 1.02
N ARG A 18 -3.11 12.69 2.20
CA ARG A 18 -1.78 12.30 2.66
C ARG A 18 -1.61 10.78 2.64
N SER A 19 -2.55 10.04 3.24
CA SER A 19 -2.52 8.59 3.23
C SER A 19 -2.61 8.03 1.81
N ALA A 20 -3.50 8.56 0.96
CA ALA A 20 -3.63 8.13 -0.43
C ALA A 20 -2.33 8.29 -1.23
N VAL A 21 -1.60 9.41 -1.05
CA VAL A 21 -0.31 9.64 -1.70
C VAL A 21 0.74 8.63 -1.21
N ILE A 22 0.85 8.44 0.11
CA ILE A 22 1.80 7.49 0.69
C ILE A 22 1.51 6.06 0.23
N LEU A 23 0.24 5.65 0.25
CA LEU A 23 -0.20 4.33 -0.18
C LEU A 23 0.03 4.12 -1.67
N THR A 24 -0.17 5.14 -2.49
CA THR A 24 0.10 5.07 -3.94
C THR A 24 1.59 4.88 -4.21
N LEU A 25 2.46 5.62 -3.52
CA LEU A 25 3.92 5.42 -3.63
C LEU A 25 4.34 4.04 -3.11
N GLY A 26 3.70 3.60 -2.02
CA GLY A 26 3.82 2.28 -1.44
C GLY A 26 3.51 1.17 -2.45
N PHE A 27 2.33 1.24 -3.05
CA PHE A 27 1.81 0.25 -3.98
C PHE A 27 2.58 0.26 -5.31
N CYS A 28 2.79 1.43 -5.92
CA CYS A 28 3.36 1.54 -7.26
C CYS A 28 4.87 1.29 -7.31
N TYR A 29 5.61 1.65 -6.26
CA TYR A 29 7.07 1.63 -6.27
C TYR A 29 7.65 0.77 -5.15
N HIS A 30 7.34 1.08 -3.89
CA HIS A 30 7.97 0.43 -2.73
C HIS A 30 7.74 -1.08 -2.69
N SER A 31 6.51 -1.53 -2.92
CA SER A 31 6.12 -2.95 -2.88
C SER A 31 6.87 -3.80 -3.92
N ARG A 32 7.25 -3.19 -5.06
CA ARG A 32 7.92 -3.82 -6.20
C ARG A 32 9.43 -3.99 -5.98
N LEU A 33 9.99 -3.33 -4.98
CA LEU A 33 11.39 -3.48 -4.60
C LEU A 33 11.60 -4.71 -3.72
N ASN A 34 12.78 -5.33 -3.86
CA ASN A 34 13.23 -6.33 -2.91
C ASN A 34 13.32 -5.72 -1.50
N ARG A 35 13.14 -6.56 -0.47
CA ARG A 35 13.02 -6.13 0.94
C ARG A 35 14.22 -5.31 1.42
N ASP A 36 15.42 -5.66 0.97
CA ASP A 36 16.68 -4.98 1.24
C ASP A 36 16.75 -3.55 0.67
N HIS A 37 16.06 -3.28 -0.44
CA HIS A 37 16.02 -1.95 -1.07
C HIS A 37 14.90 -1.04 -0.54
N ARG A 38 13.88 -1.61 0.10
CA ARG A 38 12.69 -0.89 0.56
C ARG A 38 13.00 0.22 1.58
N TRP A 39 13.96 -0.01 2.48
CA TRP A 39 14.39 1.01 3.44
C TRP A 39 15.07 2.19 2.75
N GLY A 40 16.00 1.92 1.83
CA GLY A 40 16.70 2.95 1.07
C GLY A 40 15.73 3.80 0.25
N TYR A 41 14.74 3.17 -0.39
CA TYR A 41 13.67 3.88 -1.09
C TYR A 41 12.93 4.87 -0.18
N ARG A 42 12.50 4.45 1.02
CA ARG A 42 11.77 5.34 1.93
C ARG A 42 12.64 6.51 2.41
N LYS A 43 13.93 6.27 2.68
CA LYS A 43 14.89 7.32 3.05
C LYS A 43 15.04 8.37 1.94
N GLU A 44 15.27 7.93 0.71
CA GLU A 44 15.39 8.82 -0.45
C GLU A 44 14.09 9.54 -0.77
N LEU A 45 12.94 8.86 -0.59
CA LEU A 45 11.63 9.49 -0.71
C LEU A 45 11.47 10.63 0.29
N CYS A 46 11.71 10.40 1.58
CA CYS A 46 11.62 11.44 2.61
C CYS A 46 12.56 12.63 2.31
N TYR A 47 13.80 12.34 1.91
CA TYR A 47 14.78 13.38 1.59
C TYR A 47 14.38 14.22 0.37
N THR A 48 13.95 13.57 -0.71
CA THR A 48 13.55 14.24 -1.96
C THR A 48 12.25 15.02 -1.76
N TRP A 49 11.29 14.46 -1.04
CA TRP A 49 9.99 15.08 -0.78
C TRP A 49 10.13 16.40 -0.02
N LYS A 50 11.00 16.44 1.01
CA LYS A 50 11.32 17.67 1.75
C LYS A 50 11.81 18.81 0.87
N LYS A 51 12.47 18.51 -0.26
CA LYS A 51 12.98 19.52 -1.20
C LYS A 51 11.94 19.97 -2.22
N MET A 52 11.01 19.09 -2.57
CA MET A 52 10.04 19.33 -3.65
C MET A 52 8.73 19.97 -3.17
N THR A 53 8.34 19.76 -1.90
CA THR A 53 7.09 20.29 -1.36
C THR A 53 7.30 21.17 -0.14
N ASN A 54 6.57 22.28 -0.09
CA ASN A 54 6.45 23.16 1.07
C ASN A 54 5.08 22.99 1.77
N VAL A 55 4.31 21.95 1.41
CA VAL A 55 2.97 21.71 1.96
C VAL A 55 3.08 20.96 3.29
N GLU A 56 2.84 21.68 4.40
CA GLU A 56 3.08 21.16 5.75
C GLU A 56 2.32 19.87 6.07
N TRP A 57 1.03 19.81 5.74
CA TRP A 57 0.21 18.63 6.02
C TRP A 57 0.59 17.40 5.17
N LEU A 58 1.37 17.59 4.10
CA LEU A 58 1.84 16.54 3.20
C LEU A 58 3.34 16.22 3.37
N LYS A 59 3.98 16.60 4.49
CA LYS A 59 5.40 16.32 4.76
C LYS A 59 5.73 14.84 4.94
N PHE A 60 6.78 14.32 4.31
CA PHE A 60 7.28 12.95 4.52
C PHE A 60 8.61 12.99 5.27
N ASP A 61 8.54 13.01 6.60
CA ASP A 61 9.71 13.34 7.42
C ASP A 61 10.39 12.14 8.07
N ASP A 62 9.69 11.02 8.19
CA ASP A 62 10.12 9.83 8.90
C ASP A 62 9.80 8.56 8.08
N ASP A 63 10.83 7.79 7.76
CA ASP A 63 10.69 6.55 7.00
C ASP A 63 9.94 5.46 7.78
N LYS A 64 10.04 5.49 9.12
CA LYS A 64 9.31 4.57 9.98
C LYS A 64 7.82 4.89 9.95
N ALA A 65 7.43 6.15 10.12
CA ALA A 65 6.03 6.58 9.99
C ALA A 65 5.42 6.21 8.61
N LEU A 66 6.17 6.37 7.51
CA LEU A 66 5.72 5.91 6.19
C LEU A 66 5.48 4.40 6.16
N ASN A 67 6.42 3.62 6.70
CA ASN A 67 6.30 2.18 6.77
C ASN A 67 5.11 1.75 7.63
N ASP A 68 4.98 2.33 8.82
CA ASP A 68 3.94 2.01 9.79
C ASP A 68 2.56 2.30 9.19
N LEU A 69 2.38 3.42 8.50
CA LEU A 69 1.14 3.73 7.80
C LEU A 69 0.80 2.66 6.73
N MET A 70 1.77 2.29 5.88
CA MET A 70 1.54 1.25 4.86
C MET A 70 1.18 -0.09 5.49
N VAL A 71 1.91 -0.50 6.53
CA VAL A 71 1.73 -1.76 7.27
C VAL A 71 0.37 -1.79 7.98
N GLN A 72 -0.01 -0.68 8.61
CA GLN A 72 -1.27 -0.53 9.33
C GLN A 72 -2.45 -0.58 8.35
N THR A 73 -2.41 0.19 7.26
CA THR A 73 -3.47 0.15 6.26
C THR A 73 -3.58 -1.22 5.61
N GLN A 74 -2.46 -1.86 5.26
CA GLN A 74 -2.50 -3.24 4.75
C GLN A 74 -3.22 -4.18 5.72
N TYR A 75 -2.91 -4.08 7.01
CA TYR A 75 -3.54 -4.91 8.04
C TYR A 75 -5.03 -4.62 8.18
N GLU A 76 -5.43 -3.34 8.24
CA GLU A 76 -6.84 -2.93 8.34
C GLU A 76 -7.69 -3.53 7.22
N PHE A 77 -7.22 -3.46 5.98
CA PHE A 77 -7.96 -3.99 4.83
C PHE A 77 -8.09 -5.52 4.85
N VAL A 78 -7.01 -6.25 5.18
CA VAL A 78 -7.02 -7.71 5.05
C VAL A 78 -7.44 -8.42 6.33
N SER A 79 -7.43 -7.76 7.48
CA SER A 79 -7.88 -8.31 8.77
C SER A 79 -9.38 -8.62 8.80
N GLN A 80 -10.15 -8.00 7.90
CA GLN A 80 -11.59 -8.26 7.74
C GLN A 80 -11.87 -9.52 6.89
N MET A 81 -10.85 -10.14 6.31
CA MET A 81 -11.00 -11.33 5.46
C MET A 81 -11.04 -12.61 6.29
N GLU A 82 -11.91 -13.53 5.90
CA GLU A 82 -11.88 -14.89 6.43
C GLU A 82 -10.73 -15.68 5.80
N LEU A 83 -9.71 -15.98 6.61
CA LEU A 83 -8.51 -16.68 6.13
C LEU A 83 -8.69 -18.21 6.11
N GLY A 84 -9.57 -18.76 6.96
CA GLY A 84 -9.72 -20.20 7.18
C GLY A 84 -8.95 -20.71 8.40
N GLU A 85 -9.27 -21.92 8.83
CA GLU A 85 -8.72 -22.52 10.05
C GLU A 85 -7.21 -22.79 9.91
N GLY A 86 -6.44 -22.47 10.96
CA GLY A 86 -4.99 -22.68 10.99
C GLY A 86 -4.15 -21.72 10.14
N ILE A 87 -4.77 -20.72 9.49
CA ILE A 87 -4.06 -19.76 8.64
C ILE A 87 -3.73 -18.48 9.41
N ALA A 88 -2.44 -18.26 9.66
CA ALA A 88 -1.97 -17.03 10.29
C ALA A 88 -1.72 -15.91 9.26
N LEU A 89 -2.16 -14.69 9.58
CA LEU A 89 -1.89 -13.49 8.79
C LEU A 89 -0.45 -12.99 8.98
N ASN A 90 0.50 -13.69 8.36
CA ASN A 90 1.89 -13.23 8.34
C ASN A 90 2.10 -12.08 7.36
N GLU A 91 3.28 -11.45 7.43
CA GLU A 91 3.63 -10.31 6.59
C GLU A 91 3.53 -10.60 5.09
N ALA A 92 3.97 -11.78 4.64
CA ALA A 92 3.94 -12.14 3.21
C ALA A 92 2.52 -12.37 2.71
N LEU A 93 1.67 -13.04 3.49
CA LEU A 93 0.26 -13.22 3.17
C LEU A 93 -0.48 -11.88 3.16
N ARG A 94 -0.23 -11.03 4.16
CA ARG A 94 -0.82 -9.68 4.24
C ARG A 94 -0.44 -8.83 3.03
N GLU A 95 0.85 -8.77 2.69
CA GLU A 95 1.33 -7.99 1.53
C GLU A 95 0.69 -8.51 0.24
N ASN A 96 0.68 -9.83 0.01
CA ASN A 96 0.07 -10.41 -1.19
C ASN A 96 -1.44 -10.12 -1.26
N LEU A 97 -2.17 -10.32 -0.16
CA LEU A 97 -3.62 -10.05 -0.11
C LEU A 97 -3.93 -8.59 -0.41
N PHE A 98 -3.21 -7.66 0.22
CA PHE A 98 -3.41 -6.24 0.00
C PHE A 98 -3.10 -5.84 -1.45
N MET A 99 -1.97 -6.30 -1.99
CA MET A 99 -1.59 -6.00 -3.37
C MET A 99 -2.61 -6.54 -4.37
N LEU A 100 -3.09 -7.77 -4.16
CA LEU A 100 -4.14 -8.36 -5.00
C LEU A 100 -5.46 -7.59 -4.89
N LEU A 101 -5.90 -7.27 -3.68
CA LEU A 101 -7.13 -6.51 -3.44
C LEU A 101 -7.09 -5.17 -4.18
N VAL A 102 -6.03 -4.37 -3.97
CA VAL A 102 -5.88 -3.07 -4.62
C VAL A 102 -5.81 -3.21 -6.15
N SER A 103 -5.11 -4.22 -6.66
CA SER A 103 -5.05 -4.51 -8.09
C SER A 103 -6.41 -4.85 -8.70
N ILE A 104 -7.21 -5.69 -8.02
CA ILE A 104 -8.56 -6.05 -8.48
C ILE A 104 -9.46 -4.81 -8.49
N MET A 105 -9.48 -4.05 -7.38
CA MET A 105 -10.32 -2.85 -7.25
C MET A 105 -10.01 -1.78 -8.31
N ASN A 106 -8.76 -1.71 -8.78
CA ASN A 106 -8.34 -0.74 -9.80
C ASN A 106 -8.21 -1.35 -11.21
N GLN A 107 -8.57 -2.62 -11.40
CA GLN A 107 -8.41 -3.34 -12.66
C GLN A 107 -6.97 -3.30 -13.22
N ILE A 108 -5.97 -3.34 -12.33
CA ILE A 108 -4.56 -3.33 -12.68
C ILE A 108 -4.05 -4.78 -12.74
N PRO A 109 -3.57 -5.27 -13.91
CA PRO A 109 -2.93 -6.57 -14.00
C PRO A 109 -1.68 -6.64 -13.09
N ILE A 110 -1.60 -7.65 -12.22
CA ILE A 110 -0.49 -7.84 -11.29
C ILE A 110 0.15 -9.21 -11.47
N LEU A 111 1.48 -9.26 -11.36
CA LEU A 111 2.28 -10.48 -11.38
C LEU A 111 2.88 -10.71 -10.00
N LEU A 112 2.45 -11.78 -9.32
CA LEU A 112 3.02 -12.21 -8.05
C LEU A 112 4.17 -13.19 -8.28
N ILE A 113 5.40 -12.69 -8.18
CA ILE A 113 6.63 -13.49 -8.36
C ILE A 113 7.35 -13.62 -7.01
N GLY A 114 7.77 -14.84 -6.66
CA GLY A 114 8.53 -15.08 -5.44
C GLY A 114 8.81 -16.55 -5.22
N LYS A 115 9.70 -16.87 -4.28
CA LYS A 115 10.10 -18.26 -3.94
C LYS A 115 8.87 -19.12 -3.58
N PRO A 116 8.92 -20.45 -3.80
CA PRO A 116 7.90 -21.36 -3.30
C PRO A 116 7.66 -21.14 -1.79
N GLY A 117 6.40 -21.27 -1.35
CA GLY A 117 6.02 -21.07 0.06
C GLY A 117 5.74 -19.62 0.49
N CYS A 118 5.94 -18.61 -0.37
CA CYS A 118 5.64 -17.20 -0.02
C CYS A 118 4.14 -16.82 -0.07
N SER A 119 3.22 -17.73 0.27
CA SER A 119 1.77 -17.46 0.42
C SER A 119 1.05 -16.86 -0.80
N LYS A 120 1.56 -17.05 -2.02
CA LYS A 120 1.02 -16.44 -3.25
C LYS A 120 -0.32 -17.05 -3.66
N SER A 121 -0.36 -18.37 -3.89
CA SER A 121 -1.59 -19.08 -4.27
C SER A 121 -2.62 -19.07 -3.14
N LEU A 122 -2.14 -19.10 -1.89
CA LEU A 122 -3.00 -18.96 -0.71
C LEU A 122 -3.72 -17.62 -0.70
N ALA A 123 -3.00 -16.50 -0.93
CA ALA A 123 -3.60 -15.18 -1.00
C ALA A 123 -4.68 -15.09 -2.09
N MET A 124 -4.42 -15.65 -3.28
CA MET A 124 -5.41 -15.72 -4.36
C MET A 124 -6.68 -16.48 -3.94
N GLY A 125 -6.53 -17.64 -3.31
CA GLY A 125 -7.66 -18.45 -2.85
C GLY A 125 -8.49 -17.77 -1.75
N VAL A 126 -7.82 -17.17 -0.77
CA VAL A 126 -8.48 -16.37 0.29
C VAL A 126 -9.27 -15.23 -0.34
N LEU A 127 -8.67 -14.47 -1.25
CA LEU A 127 -9.33 -13.33 -1.88
C LEU A 127 -10.53 -13.76 -2.72
N GLN A 128 -10.39 -14.84 -3.50
CA GLN A 128 -11.50 -15.40 -4.30
C GLN A 128 -12.66 -15.85 -3.41
N ASN A 129 -12.38 -16.50 -2.27
CA ASN A 129 -13.41 -16.93 -1.33
C ASN A 129 -14.12 -15.76 -0.64
N ASN A 130 -13.42 -14.66 -0.39
CA ASN A 130 -14.01 -13.49 0.26
C ASN A 130 -14.81 -12.62 -0.73
N LEU A 131 -14.37 -12.51 -1.99
CA LEU A 131 -15.07 -11.71 -3.01
C LEU A 131 -16.26 -12.42 -3.66
N ASN A 132 -16.24 -13.76 -3.77
CA ASN A 132 -17.34 -14.53 -4.39
C ASN A 132 -18.50 -14.86 -3.44
N ARG A 133 -18.48 -14.33 -2.21
CA ARG A 133 -19.56 -14.50 -1.23
C ARG A 133 -20.62 -13.40 -1.28
N GLU A 134 -20.53 -12.50 -2.25
CA GLU A 134 -21.63 -11.64 -2.70
C GLU A 134 -22.54 -12.39 -3.68
#